data_AF-U2M658-F1
#
_entry.id   AF-U2M658-F1
#
_cell.length_a   1.000
_cell.length_b   1.000
_cell.length_c   1.000
_cell.angle_alpha   90.00
_cell.angle_beta   90.00
_cell.angle_gamma   90.00
#
_symmetry.space_group_name_H-M   'P 1'
#
loop_
_entity.id
_entity.type
_entity.pdbx_description
1 polymer ?
#
loop_
_entity_poly.entity_id
_entity_poly.type
_entity_poly.pdbx_seq_one_letter_code
_entity_poly.pdbx_strand_id
1 'polypeptide(L)' 'MDIIAALAVGIVLFAILGKVIALPFRILWVLITNSIVGAVILWVINLFGVGIEITFFKALIVGIFGIPGVIVVLIAHMM' A
#
# COMPACT_ATOMS: atom_id res chain seq x y z
N MET A 1 -28.50 -24.33 26.95
CA MET A 1 -27.08 -24.21 26.53
C MET A 1 -26.95 -23.65 25.11
N ASP A 2 -28.01 -23.70 24.31
CA ASP A 2 -28.00 -23.36 22.88
C ASP A 2 -27.85 -21.86 22.60
N ILE A 3 -28.41 -20.99 23.45
CA ILE A 3 -28.27 -19.52 23.31
C ILE A 3 -26.82 -19.08 23.52
N ILE A 4 -26.12 -19.68 24.49
CA ILE A 4 -24.72 -19.36 24.78
C ILE A 4 -23.83 -19.82 23.62
N ALA A 5 -24.09 -21.01 23.08
CA ALA A 5 -23.38 -21.51 21.90
C ALA A 5 -23.64 -20.64 20.65
N ALA A 6 -24.90 -20.27 20.40
CA ALA A 6 -25.26 -19.39 19.29
C ALA A 6 -24.63 -17.99 19.43
N LEU A 7 -24.60 -17.42 20.64
CA LEU A 7 -23.94 -16.15 20.92
C LEU A 7 -22.43 -16.25 20.67
N ALA A 8 -21.78 -17.32 21.15
CA ALA A 8 -20.36 -17.55 20.93
C ALA A 8 -20.01 -17.63 19.43
N VAL A 9 -20.82 -18.36 18.65
CA VAL A 9 -20.66 -18.43 17.19
C VAL A 9 -20.86 -17.05 16.54
N GLY A 10 -21.87 -16.30 16.97
CA GLY A 10 -22.13 -14.95 16.47
C GLY A 10 -20.94 -14.00 16.71
N ILE A 11 -20.35 -14.02 17.90
CA ILE A 11 -19.18 -13.19 18.24
C ILE A 11 -17.97 -13.55 17.36
N VAL A 12 -17.71 -14.85 17.16
CA VAL A 12 -16.59 -15.29 16.32
C VAL A 12 -16.78 -14.85 14.86
N LEU A 13 -18.00 -15.00 14.31
CA LEU A 13 -18.30 -14.56 12.95
C LEU A 13 -18.13 -13.05 12.80
N PHE A 14 -18.62 -12.26 13.75
CA PHE A 14 -18.43 -10.80 13.74
C PHE A 14 -16.96 -10.39 13.83
N ALA A 15 -16.17 -11.08 14.66
CA ALA A 15 -14.74 -10.82 14.78
C ALA A 15 -13.98 -11.12 13.47
N ILE A 16 -14.36 -12.18 12.76
CA ILE A 16 -13.79 -12.52 11.44
C ILE A 16 -14.18 -11.45 10.41
N LEU A 17 -15.47 -11.08 10.33
CA LEU A 17 -15.96 -10.02 9.46
C LEU A 17 -15.22 -8.70 9.69
N GLY A 18 -15.06 -8.29 10.95
CA GLY A 18 -14.31 -7.08 11.30
C GLY A 18 -12.86 -7.14 10.82
N LYS A 19 -12.17 -8.28 10.97
CA LYS A 19 -10.79 -8.45 10.47
C LYS A 19 -10.70 -8.42 8.95
N VAL A 20 -11.63 -9.07 8.25
CA VAL A 20 -11.67 -9.10 6.78
C VAL A 20 -11.89 -7.70 6.23
N ILE A 21 -12.76 -6.90 6.85
CA ILE A 21 -13.00 -5.51 6.45
C ILE A 21 -11.81 -4.62 6.81
N ALA A 22 -11.13 -4.83 7.95
CA ALA A 22 -9.98 -4.03 8.35
C ALA A 22 -8.73 -4.26 7.48
N LEU A 23 -8.59 -5.46 6.90
CA LEU A 23 -7.45 -5.83 6.06
C LEU A 23 -7.24 -4.90 4.84
N PRO A 24 -8.24 -4.65 3.96
CA PRO A 24 -8.08 -3.76 2.81
C PRO A 24 -7.76 -2.32 3.22
N PHE A 25 -8.33 -1.80 4.33
CA PHE A 25 -7.99 -0.47 4.82
C PHE A 25 -6.53 -0.37 5.27
N ARG A 26 -6.00 -1.42 5.91
CA ARG A 26 -4.58 -1.47 6.29
C ARG A 26 -3.67 -1.50 5.07
N ILE A 27 -4.04 -2.27 4.03
CA ILE A 27 -3.29 -2.33 2.76
C ILE A 27 -3.32 -0.97 2.05
N LEU A 28 -4.49 -0.34 1.96
CA LEU A 28 -4.65 1.01 1.40
C LEU A 28 -3.75 2.02 2.12
N TRP A 29 -3.70 1.99 3.46
CA TRP A 29 -2.86 2.90 4.22
C TRP A 29 -1.36 2.72 3.93
N VAL A 30 -0.90 1.47 3.86
CA VAL A 30 0.50 1.16 3.50
C VAL A 30 0.80 1.61 2.07
N LEU A 31 -0.11 1.37 1.13
CA LEU A 31 0.07 1.74 -0.27
C LEU A 31 0.11 3.26 -0.46
N ILE A 32 -0.76 4.00 0.23
CA ILE A 32 -0.77 5.48 0.21
C ILE A 32 0.53 6.04 0.79
N THR A 33 0.91 5.59 1.98
CA THR A 33 2.13 6.08 2.65
C THR A 33 3.38 5.78 1.84
N ASN A 34 3.51 4.55 1.32
CA ASN A 34 4.60 4.17 0.43
C ASN A 34 4.62 4.99 -0.87
N SER A 35 3.46 5.25 -1.47
CA SER A 35 3.36 6.04 -2.71
C SER A 35 3.80 7.48 -2.48
N ILE A 36 3.41 8.09 -1.35
CA ILE A 36 3.80 9.46 -0.99
C ILE A 36 5.31 9.53 -0.75
N VAL A 37 5.85 8.66 0.10
CA VAL A 37 7.31 8.61 0.38
C VAL A 37 8.08 8.36 -0.92
N GLY A 38 7.60 7.44 -1.74
CA GLY A 38 8.15 7.12 -3.04
C GLY A 38 8.19 8.28 -4.02
N ALA A 39 7.06 8.98 -4.17
CA ALA A 39 6.94 10.15 -5.02
C ALA A 39 7.87 11.27 -4.53
N VAL A 40 8.00 11.48 -3.21
CA VAL A 40 8.95 12.44 -2.64
C VAL A 40 10.39 12.07 -3.00
N ILE A 41 10.78 10.79 -2.88
CA ILE A 41 12.13 10.35 -3.25
C ILE A 41 12.39 10.56 -4.75
N LEU A 42 11.45 10.14 -5.61
CA LEU A 42 11.56 10.35 -7.06
C LEU A 42 11.63 11.84 -7.42
N TRP A 43 10.87 12.68 -6.72
CA TRP A 43 10.91 14.12 -6.90
C TRP A 43 12.28 14.70 -6.54
N VAL A 44 12.85 14.32 -5.39
CA VAL A 44 14.21 14.73 -4.99
C VAL A 44 15.23 14.28 -6.02
N ILE A 45 15.14 13.05 -6.52
CA ILE A 45 16.04 12.55 -7.57
C ILE A 45 15.89 13.38 -8.85
N ASN A 46 14.67 13.76 -9.21
CA ASN A 46 14.42 14.56 -10.40
C ASN A 46 15.03 15.98 -10.32
N LEU A 47 15.27 16.51 -9.10
CA LEU A 47 16.00 17.78 -8.92
C LEU A 47 17.45 17.70 -9.40
N PHE A 48 18.04 16.50 -9.45
CA PHE A 48 19.38 16.26 -9.99
C PHE A 48 19.39 16.11 -11.53
N GLY A 49 18.27 16.33 -12.20
CA GLY A 49 18.18 16.31 -13.66
C GLY A 49 17.95 14.93 -14.26
N VAL A 50 17.47 13.95 -13.49
CA VAL A 50 17.20 12.59 -13.98
C VAL A 50 16.03 12.53 -14.98
N GLY A 51 15.13 13.53 -14.98
CA GLY A 51 14.08 13.65 -15.99
C GLY A 51 12.92 12.68 -15.86
N ILE A 52 12.70 12.12 -14.66
CA ILE A 52 11.64 11.13 -14.42
C ILE A 52 10.30 11.86 -14.26
N GLU A 53 9.41 11.66 -15.23
CA GLU A 53 8.01 12.05 -15.07
C GLU A 53 7.36 11.23 -13.95
N ILE A 54 6.83 11.89 -12.92
CA ILE A 54 6.13 11.25 -11.80
C ILE A 54 4.66 11.07 -12.19
N THR A 55 4.32 9.89 -12.70
CA THR A 55 2.95 9.53 -13.08
C THR A 55 2.25 8.73 -11.98
N PHE A 56 0.92 8.65 -12.05
CA PHE A 56 0.12 7.81 -11.16
C PHE A 56 0.63 6.36 -11.12
N PHE A 57 0.97 5.78 -12.29
CA PHE A 57 1.46 4.41 -12.38
C PHE A 57 2.81 4.22 -11.69
N LYS A 58 3.77 5.14 -11.86
CA LYS A 58 5.06 5.06 -11.17
C LYS A 58 4.89 5.21 -9.66
N ALA A 59 4.07 6.15 -9.20
CA ALA A 59 3.76 6.29 -7.78
C ALA A 59 3.08 5.04 -7.21
N LEU A 60 2.19 4.40 -7.97
CA LEU A 60 1.54 3.14 -7.59
C LEU A 60 2.52 1.98 -7.49
N ILE A 61 3.48 1.85 -8.43
CA ILE A 61 4.57 0.87 -8.36
C ILE A 61 5.36 1.08 -7.07
N VAL A 62 5.73 2.32 -6.76
CA VAL A 62 6.44 2.61 -5.51
C VAL A 62 5.54 2.38 -4.29
N GLY A 63 4.23 2.59 -4.38
CA GLY A 63 3.26 2.25 -3.34
C GLY A 63 3.23 0.77 -3.00
N ILE A 64 3.24 -0.09 -4.03
CA ILE A 64 3.19 -1.54 -3.89
C ILE A 64 4.54 -2.08 -3.38
N PHE A 65 5.64 -1.62 -3.96
CA PHE A 65 6.98 -2.13 -3.66
C PHE A 65 7.70 -1.39 -2.52
N GLY A 66 7.17 -0.26 -2.06
CA GLY A 66 7.83 0.63 -1.10
C GLY A 66 9.08 1.29 -1.70
N ILE A 67 10.05 1.60 -0.85
CA ILE A 67 11.36 2.18 -1.24
C ILE A 67 12.05 1.37 -2.37
N PRO A 68 12.07 0.03 -2.36
CA PRO A 68 12.57 -0.76 -3.49
C PRO A 68 11.92 -0.41 -4.85
N GLY A 69 10.65 0.00 -4.85
CA GLY A 69 9.96 0.42 -6.06
C GLY A 69 10.57 1.66 -6.72
N VAL A 70 11.21 2.54 -5.94
CA VAL A 70 11.95 3.68 -6.50
C VAL A 70 13.10 3.18 -7.37
N ILE A 71 13.83 2.17 -6.90
CA ILE A 71 14.94 1.56 -7.64
C ILE A 71 14.44 0.94 -8.94
N VAL A 72 13.30 0.24 -8.88
CA VAL A 72 12.66 -0.33 -10.08
C VAL A 72 12.30 0.74 -11.10
N VAL A 73 11.69 1.86 -10.65
CA VAL A 73 11.34 2.98 -11.54
C VAL A 73 12.58 3.64 -12.15
N LEU A 74 13.66 3.78 -11.38
CA LEU A 74 14.92 4.33 -11.86
C LEU A 74 15.54 3.45 -12.94
N ILE A 75 15.69 2.15 -12.66
CA ILE A 75 16.24 1.19 -13.62
C ILE A 75 15.41 1.18 -14.90
N ALA A 76 14.08 1.12 -14.77
CA ALA A 76 13.17 1.12 -15.92
C ALA A 76 13.19 2.44 -16.73
N HIS A 77 13.64 3.55 -16.13
CA HIS A 77 13.82 4.81 -16.85
C HIS A 77 15.18 4.92 -17.54
N MET A 78 16.19 4.23 -17.03
CA MET A 78 17.55 4.24 -17.58
C MET A 78 17.78 3.21 -18.70
N MET A 79 16.89 2.24 -18.84
CA MET A 79 16.86 1.26 -19.94
C MET A 79 16.15 1.82 -21.16
#